data_AF-X1EFA6-F1
#
_entry.id   AF-X1EFA6-F1
#
_cell.length_a   1.000
_cell.length_b   1.000
_cell.length_c   1.000
_cell.angle_alpha   90.00
_cell.angle_beta   90.00
_cell.angle_gamma   90.00
#
_symmetry.space_group_name_H-M   'P 1'
#
loop_
_entity.id
_entity.type
_entity.pdbx_description
1 polymer ?
#
loop_
_entity_poly.entity_id
_entity_poly.type
_entity_poly.pdbx_seq_one_letter_code
_entity_poly.pdbx_strand_id
1 'polypeptide(L)'
;AQKYIYENSLYQREPQYKSVIQTVSIDVQVIEDITPDLIKELCRKVLSKYNRNEVSKKLVEFTRKVNPRILLLRDVRHNGMILGFSAFHWVRSNILFQEFKDNLISEYIRENAVGRTIVIDGIFTISGTENKSGLENLEQVILTETLSFCIEKDYNYTIFRNILIDYPLTSLNENLELMGFYRLPFSDKNNPVFVVGISKPCIINLDTETIIKEPFCQNLYIKKSVIISRKRLLKSFTTFYPGNVVLPFNIDLINQTIVKKICKINDVSTTPLIPRALGRSICVPFGKILHKMVVPNTVTKSLHTEKIFASDMKSFEIGAFPNYMSLENQVKIIHSFDMP
;
A
#
# COMPACT_ATOMS: atom_id res chain seq x y z
N ALA A 1 -45.37 -2.35 5.42
CA ALA A 1 -44.01 -2.96 5.45
C ALA A 1 -43.31 -2.88 4.08
N GLN A 2 -43.84 -3.50 3.02
CA GLN A 2 -43.19 -3.55 1.70
C GLN A 2 -42.99 -2.16 1.04
N LYS A 3 -43.97 -1.26 1.12
CA LYS A 3 -43.87 0.10 0.55
C LYS A 3 -42.77 0.95 1.23
N TYR A 4 -42.67 0.87 2.56
CA TYR A 4 -41.62 1.49 3.36
C TYR A 4 -40.22 0.99 2.97
N ILE A 5 -40.10 -0.30 2.64
CA ILE A 5 -38.84 -0.92 2.20
C ILE A 5 -38.40 -0.39 0.83
N TYR A 6 -39.33 -0.19 -0.10
CA TYR A 6 -39.04 0.35 -1.44
C TYR A 6 -38.77 1.86 -1.41
N GLU A 7 -39.57 2.63 -0.68
CA GLU A 7 -39.42 4.09 -0.54
C GLU A 7 -38.08 4.46 0.13
N ASN A 8 -37.56 3.60 1.02
CA ASN A 8 -36.28 3.80 1.69
C ASN A 8 -35.11 3.01 1.06
N SER A 9 -35.29 2.40 -0.13
CA SER A 9 -34.24 1.62 -0.81
C SER A 9 -33.57 0.53 0.05
N LEU A 10 -34.32 -0.10 0.96
CA LEU A 10 -33.79 -1.07 1.93
C LEU A 10 -33.46 -2.44 1.31
N TYR A 11 -33.97 -2.74 0.11
CA TYR A 11 -33.54 -3.84 -0.74
C TYR A 11 -33.08 -3.30 -2.10
N GLN A 12 -31.86 -2.78 -2.17
CA GLN A 12 -31.18 -2.72 -3.45
C GLN A 12 -30.78 -4.16 -3.82
N ARG A 13 -31.41 -4.69 -4.88
CA ARG A 13 -30.92 -5.92 -5.52
C ARG A 13 -29.42 -5.76 -5.74
N GLU A 14 -28.65 -6.76 -5.36
CA GLU A 14 -27.23 -6.80 -5.73
C GLU A 14 -27.14 -6.61 -7.25
N PRO A 15 -26.29 -5.68 -7.74
CA PRO A 15 -26.19 -5.45 -9.18
C PRO A 15 -25.86 -6.77 -9.86
N GLN A 16 -26.70 -7.17 -10.82
CA GLN A 16 -26.58 -8.44 -11.55
C GLN A 16 -25.30 -8.51 -12.41
N TYR A 17 -24.56 -7.42 -12.55
CA TYR A 17 -23.37 -7.31 -13.37
C TYR A 17 -22.11 -7.11 -12.51
N LYS A 18 -21.04 -7.85 -12.83
CA LYS A 18 -19.67 -7.51 -12.41
C LYS A 18 -19.28 -6.20 -13.11
N SER A 19 -19.45 -5.06 -12.46
CA SER A 19 -19.42 -3.75 -13.12
C SER A 19 -18.09 -2.99 -13.00
N VAL A 20 -17.15 -3.42 -12.15
CA VAL A 20 -15.88 -2.71 -11.98
C VAL A 20 -14.76 -3.44 -12.71
N ILE A 21 -14.44 -2.96 -13.91
CA ILE A 21 -13.18 -3.29 -14.55
C ILE A 21 -12.07 -2.67 -13.71
N GLN A 22 -11.19 -3.49 -13.15
CA GLN A 22 -10.08 -2.96 -12.38
C GLN A 22 -9.04 -2.40 -13.34
N THR A 23 -9.01 -1.08 -13.47
CA THR A 23 -7.92 -0.42 -14.17
C THR A 23 -6.80 -0.13 -13.18
N VAL A 24 -5.61 -0.55 -13.57
CA VAL A 24 -4.37 -0.17 -12.90
C VAL A 24 -4.24 1.34 -12.96
N SER A 25 -4.21 1.99 -11.80
CA SER A 25 -4.15 3.45 -11.70
C SER A 25 -2.92 3.92 -10.96
N ILE A 26 -2.29 3.06 -10.17
CA ILE A 26 -1.16 3.42 -9.33
C ILE A 26 0.05 2.62 -9.77
N ASP A 27 1.18 3.32 -9.85
CA ASP A 27 2.47 2.71 -10.13
C ASP A 27 3.49 3.04 -9.05
N VAL A 28 4.20 2.00 -8.64
CA VAL A 28 5.22 2.06 -7.59
C VAL A 28 6.52 1.63 -8.24
N GLN A 29 7.53 2.50 -8.20
CA GLN A 29 8.83 2.25 -8.82
C GLN A 29 9.94 2.55 -7.82
N VAL A 30 10.92 1.65 -7.70
CA VAL A 30 12.14 1.91 -6.95
C VAL A 30 13.24 2.32 -7.93
N ILE A 31 13.80 3.50 -7.71
CA ILE A 31 14.87 4.09 -8.50
C ILE A 31 16.18 3.98 -7.73
N GLU A 32 17.14 3.30 -8.33
CA GLU A 32 18.50 3.15 -7.77
C GLU A 32 19.46 4.21 -8.36
N ASP A 33 19.30 4.57 -9.64
CA ASP A 33 20.09 5.63 -10.28
C ASP A 33 19.35 6.98 -10.21
N ILE A 34 19.74 7.79 -9.23
CA ILE A 34 19.08 9.07 -8.94
C ILE A 34 19.71 10.17 -9.80
N THR A 35 19.07 10.47 -10.92
CA THR A 35 19.54 11.51 -11.84
C THR A 35 19.23 12.93 -11.34
N PRO A 36 20.04 13.95 -11.73
CA PRO A 36 19.74 15.34 -11.42
C PRO A 36 18.37 15.81 -11.95
N ASP A 37 17.91 15.27 -13.08
CA ASP A 37 16.62 15.63 -13.67
C ASP A 37 15.44 15.08 -12.85
N LEU A 38 15.59 13.88 -12.28
CA LEU A 38 14.63 13.34 -11.33
C LEU A 38 14.54 14.25 -10.09
N ILE A 39 15.67 14.68 -9.52
CA ILE A 39 15.68 15.59 -8.36
C ILE A 39 14.93 16.89 -8.69
N LYS A 40 15.20 17.50 -9.85
CA LYS A 40 14.49 18.70 -10.31
C LYS A 40 12.98 18.45 -10.42
N GLU A 41 12.58 17.29 -10.95
CA GLU A 41 11.18 16.90 -11.06
C GLU A 41 10.51 16.79 -9.70
N LEU A 42 11.12 16.09 -8.74
CA LEU A 42 10.60 15.93 -7.38
C LEU A 42 10.47 17.27 -6.64
N CYS A 43 11.50 18.12 -6.72
CA CYS A 43 11.48 19.47 -6.17
C CYS A 43 10.33 20.31 -6.76
N ARG A 44 10.09 20.20 -8.07
CA ARG A 44 9.05 20.99 -8.76
C ARG A 44 7.64 20.46 -8.49
N LYS A 45 7.45 19.15 -8.43
CA LYS A 45 6.13 18.51 -8.40
C LYS A 45 5.62 18.23 -7.00
N VAL A 46 6.48 17.75 -6.10
CA VAL A 46 6.09 17.31 -4.76
C VAL A 46 6.44 18.38 -3.72
N LEU A 47 7.62 18.97 -3.84
CA LEU A 47 8.17 19.92 -2.85
C LEU A 47 8.07 21.38 -3.31
N SER A 48 7.09 21.69 -4.16
CA SER A 48 6.95 22.99 -4.83
C SER A 48 6.80 24.18 -3.88
N LYS A 49 6.29 23.92 -2.66
CA LYS A 49 6.02 24.90 -1.60
C LYS A 49 7.24 25.25 -0.74
N TYR A 50 8.34 24.49 -0.85
CA TYR A 50 9.54 24.66 -0.04
C TYR A 50 10.65 25.36 -0.81
N ASN A 51 11.68 25.81 -0.10
CA ASN A 51 12.85 26.44 -0.71
C ASN A 51 13.59 25.45 -1.63
N ARG A 52 13.37 25.60 -2.95
CA ARG A 52 13.89 24.68 -3.97
C ARG A 52 15.40 24.51 -3.91
N ASN A 53 16.14 25.58 -3.60
CA ASN A 53 17.60 25.52 -3.58
C ASN A 53 18.10 24.66 -2.40
N GLU A 54 17.48 24.83 -1.24
CA GLU A 54 17.82 24.05 -0.05
C GLU A 54 17.42 22.59 -0.19
N VAL A 55 16.18 22.33 -0.64
CA VAL A 55 15.67 20.97 -0.88
C VAL A 55 16.53 20.25 -1.92
N SER A 56 16.83 20.91 -3.04
CA SER A 56 17.68 20.33 -4.09
C SER A 56 19.07 19.98 -3.54
N LYS A 57 19.68 20.88 -2.75
CA LYS A 57 20.97 20.61 -2.11
C LYS A 57 20.91 19.39 -1.21
N LYS A 58 19.86 19.25 -0.38
CA LYS A 58 19.67 18.10 0.51
C LYS A 58 19.48 16.78 -0.25
N LEU A 59 18.71 16.79 -1.34
CA LEU A 59 18.53 15.61 -2.18
C LEU A 59 19.82 15.23 -2.93
N VAL A 60 20.63 16.20 -3.36
CA VAL A 60 21.95 15.96 -3.95
C VAL A 60 22.95 15.44 -2.91
N GLU A 61 22.88 15.89 -1.65
CA GLU A 61 23.66 15.30 -0.55
C GLU A 61 23.23 13.84 -0.29
N PHE A 62 21.94 13.56 -0.37
CA PHE A 62 21.38 12.21 -0.23
C PHE A 62 21.88 11.23 -1.30
N THR A 63 22.05 11.65 -2.57
CA THR A 63 22.57 10.75 -3.62
C THR A 63 24.01 10.28 -3.40
N ARG A 64 24.75 10.92 -2.48
CA ARG A 64 26.12 10.54 -2.10
C ARG A 64 26.15 9.50 -0.98
N LYS A 65 24.99 9.16 -0.39
CA LYS A 65 24.87 8.13 0.65
C LYS A 65 25.16 6.75 0.08
N VAL A 66 25.36 5.77 0.96
CA VAL A 66 25.63 4.39 0.55
C VAL A 66 24.32 3.74 0.08
N ASN A 67 24.28 3.31 -1.19
CA ASN A 67 23.11 2.65 -1.80
C ASN A 67 21.80 3.46 -1.59
N PRO A 68 21.76 4.72 -2.07
CA PRO A 68 20.58 5.56 -1.94
C PRO A 68 19.51 5.11 -2.94
N ARG A 69 18.26 5.11 -2.51
CA ARG A 69 17.11 4.67 -3.30
C ARG A 69 15.96 5.63 -3.12
N ILE A 70 15.19 5.81 -4.19
CA ILE A 70 13.94 6.57 -4.15
C ILE A 70 12.81 5.64 -4.56
N LEU A 71 11.78 5.52 -3.72
CA LEU A 71 10.54 4.88 -4.13
C LEU A 71 9.56 5.98 -4.58
N LEU A 72 9.10 5.89 -5.82
CA LEU A 72 8.12 6.81 -6.40
C LEU A 72 6.74 6.18 -6.42
N LEU A 73 5.74 6.96 -6.03
CA LEU A 73 4.32 6.66 -6.21
C LEU A 73 3.75 7.57 -7.32
N ARG A 74 3.23 6.98 -8.39
CA ARG A 74 2.66 7.68 -9.55
C ARG A 74 1.22 7.27 -9.80
N ASP A 75 0.44 8.23 -10.27
CA ASP A 75 -0.90 8.00 -10.81
C ASP A 75 -0.84 7.88 -12.34
N VAL A 76 -1.03 6.65 -12.83
CA VAL A 76 -1.02 6.33 -14.26
C VAL A 76 -2.25 6.89 -14.98
N ARG A 77 -3.39 7.05 -14.31
CA ARG A 77 -4.60 7.61 -14.94
C ARG A 77 -4.43 9.09 -15.27
N HIS A 78 -3.65 9.80 -14.49
CA HIS A 78 -3.43 11.24 -14.63
C HIS A 78 -2.04 11.56 -15.22
N ASN A 79 -1.72 10.98 -16.38
CA ASN A 79 -0.46 11.19 -17.12
C ASN A 79 0.81 10.88 -16.31
N GLY A 80 0.78 9.89 -15.41
CA GLY A 80 1.95 9.51 -14.61
C GLY A 80 2.31 10.54 -13.54
N MET A 81 1.34 11.34 -13.08
CA MET A 81 1.55 12.35 -12.04
C MET A 81 2.17 11.74 -10.78
N ILE A 82 3.27 12.32 -10.31
CA ILE A 82 3.92 11.91 -9.05
C ILE A 82 3.02 12.31 -7.88
N LEU A 83 2.58 11.33 -7.10
CA LEU A 83 1.79 11.51 -5.88
C LEU A 83 2.69 11.72 -4.66
N GLY A 84 3.88 11.13 -4.69
CA GLY A 84 4.86 11.29 -3.62
C GLY A 84 6.03 10.35 -3.79
N PHE A 85 6.98 10.43 -2.89
CA PHE A 85 8.14 9.57 -2.85
C PHE A 85 8.69 9.36 -1.44
N SER A 86 9.44 8.29 -1.25
CA SER A 86 10.36 8.14 -0.12
C SER A 86 11.81 8.18 -0.60
N ALA A 87 12.68 8.75 0.22
CA ALA A 87 14.12 8.66 0.07
C ALA A 87 14.66 7.80 1.21
N PHE A 88 15.47 6.79 0.88
CA PHE A 88 16.03 5.89 1.88
C PHE A 88 17.36 5.31 1.42
N HIS A 89 18.23 5.00 2.36
CA HIS A 89 19.56 4.45 2.08
C HIS A 89 19.98 3.40 3.10
N TRP A 90 20.94 2.57 2.70
CA TRP A 90 21.51 1.56 3.57
C TRP A 90 22.60 2.15 4.46
N VAL A 91 22.51 1.89 5.77
CA VAL A 91 23.55 2.28 6.73
C VAL A 91 24.24 1.06 7.30
N ARG A 92 25.56 1.12 7.41
CA ARG A 92 26.37 0.11 8.09
C ARG A 92 26.60 0.52 9.54
N SER A 93 26.71 -0.46 10.43
CA SER A 93 26.89 -0.20 11.87
C SER A 93 28.15 0.62 12.20
N ASN A 94 29.19 0.55 11.36
CA ASN A 94 30.43 1.31 11.56
C ASN A 94 30.34 2.80 11.19
N ILE A 95 29.33 3.21 10.40
CA ILE A 95 29.14 4.61 9.97
C ILE A 95 27.99 5.32 10.70
N LEU A 96 27.34 4.66 11.67
CA LEU A 96 26.20 5.24 12.42
C LEU A 96 26.53 6.61 13.03
N PHE A 97 27.71 6.77 13.63
CA PHE A 97 28.11 8.06 14.20
C PHE A 97 28.28 9.16 13.14
N GLN A 98 28.82 8.81 11.96
CA GLN A 98 28.94 9.76 10.85
C GLN A 98 27.57 10.16 10.30
N GLU A 99 26.60 9.23 10.33
CA GLU A 99 25.24 9.44 9.87
C GLU A 99 24.45 10.35 10.82
N PHE A 100 24.44 10.01 12.11
CA PHE A 100 23.58 10.72 13.07
C PHE A 100 24.24 11.93 13.72
N LYS A 101 25.58 11.94 13.81
CA LYS A 101 26.39 12.92 14.55
C LYS A 101 25.97 13.07 16.02
N ASP A 102 25.47 11.99 16.59
CA ASP A 102 24.95 11.93 17.95
C ASP A 102 25.33 10.57 18.55
N ASN A 103 26.03 10.61 19.70
CA ASN A 103 26.51 9.41 20.37
C ASN A 103 25.37 8.55 20.91
N LEU A 104 24.36 9.16 21.53
CA LEU A 104 23.25 8.43 22.17
C LEU A 104 22.40 7.70 21.12
N ILE A 105 22.11 8.37 20.01
CA ILE A 105 21.39 7.75 18.89
C ILE A 105 22.20 6.61 18.28
N SER A 106 23.50 6.83 18.05
CA SER A 106 24.36 5.83 17.42
C SER A 106 24.58 4.59 18.28
N GLU A 107 24.73 4.77 19.59
CA GLU A 107 24.89 3.70 20.58
C GLU A 107 23.60 2.89 20.70
N TYR A 108 22.46 3.56 20.88
CA TYR A 108 21.16 2.90 20.95
C TYR A 108 20.87 2.03 19.72
N ILE A 109 21.10 2.57 18.52
CA ILE A 109 20.89 1.80 17.28
C ILE A 109 21.82 0.60 17.24
N ARG A 110 23.08 0.74 17.66
CA ARG A 110 24.05 -0.36 17.63
C ARG A 110 23.66 -1.51 18.56
N GLU A 111 23.05 -1.21 19.70
CA GLU A 111 22.59 -2.20 20.67
C GLU A 111 21.28 -2.88 20.25
N ASN A 112 20.39 -2.16 19.58
CA ASN A 112 19.02 -2.64 19.29
C ASN A 112 18.83 -3.13 17.85
N ALA A 113 19.59 -2.61 16.88
CA ALA A 113 19.45 -2.99 15.49
C ALA A 113 19.98 -4.40 15.26
N VAL A 114 19.09 -5.31 14.87
CA VAL A 114 19.44 -6.65 14.43
C VAL A 114 19.64 -6.62 12.92
N GLY A 115 20.73 -7.21 12.41
CA GLY A 115 20.94 -7.42 10.99
C GLY A 115 21.16 -6.13 10.18
N ARG A 116 20.59 -6.06 8.97
CA ARG A 116 20.79 -4.91 8.06
C ARG A 116 19.85 -3.76 8.42
N THR A 117 20.40 -2.55 8.52
CA THR A 117 19.65 -1.34 8.89
C THR A 117 19.43 -0.41 7.70
N ILE A 118 18.21 0.05 7.49
CA ILE A 118 17.86 1.07 6.51
C ILE A 118 17.50 2.37 7.22
N VAL A 119 17.86 3.51 6.62
CA VAL A 119 17.41 4.85 7.05
C VAL A 119 16.45 5.36 6.00
N ILE A 120 15.25 5.75 6.42
CA ILE A 120 14.29 6.51 5.63
C ILE A 120 14.55 7.99 5.95
N ASP A 121 15.13 8.67 4.97
CA ASP A 121 15.53 10.07 4.99
C ASP A 121 14.34 11.02 4.84
N GLY A 122 13.21 10.53 4.34
CA GLY A 122 11.99 11.30 4.27
C GLY A 122 10.91 10.64 3.44
N ILE A 123 9.67 11.03 3.73
CA ILE A 123 8.48 10.66 2.96
C ILE A 123 7.78 11.96 2.61
N PHE A 124 7.64 12.21 1.31
CA PHE A 124 7.17 13.47 0.78
C PHE A 124 6.00 13.22 -0.16
N THR A 125 4.89 13.90 0.06
CA THR A 125 3.66 13.73 -0.72
C THR A 125 3.16 15.05 -1.25
N ILE A 126 2.40 15.00 -2.36
CA ILE A 126 1.65 16.17 -2.83
C ILE A 126 0.58 16.57 -1.81
N SER A 127 0.07 17.79 -1.95
CA SER A 127 -1.03 18.27 -1.12
C SER A 127 -2.30 17.43 -1.37
N GLY A 128 -3.11 17.20 -0.32
CA GLY A 128 -4.39 16.48 -0.47
C GLY A 128 -5.33 17.15 -1.48
N THR A 129 -5.24 18.46 -1.67
CA THR A 129 -5.99 19.22 -2.69
C THR A 129 -5.55 18.93 -4.13
N GLU A 130 -4.31 18.52 -4.33
CA GLU A 130 -3.74 18.19 -5.64
C GLU A 130 -3.92 16.70 -5.98
N ASN A 131 -4.23 15.88 -4.98
CA ASN A 131 -4.40 14.44 -5.13
C ASN A 131 -5.72 14.10 -5.84
N LYS A 132 -5.62 13.74 -7.12
CA LYS A 132 -6.75 13.28 -7.95
C LYS A 132 -6.89 11.76 -8.01
N SER A 133 -5.98 11.02 -7.38
CA SER A 133 -5.92 9.55 -7.49
C SER A 133 -7.04 8.82 -6.73
N GLY A 134 -7.68 9.50 -5.77
CA GLY A 134 -8.64 8.89 -4.85
C GLY A 134 -7.99 8.04 -3.75
N LEU A 135 -6.66 7.90 -3.74
CA LEU A 135 -5.95 7.26 -2.64
C LEU A 135 -5.96 8.15 -1.40
N GLU A 136 -6.44 7.59 -0.30
CA GLU A 136 -6.33 8.21 1.01
C GLU A 136 -4.97 7.86 1.64
N ASN A 137 -4.45 8.79 2.46
CA ASN A 137 -3.23 8.61 3.25
C ASN A 137 -1.99 8.16 2.44
N LEU A 138 -1.55 9.00 1.50
CA LEU A 138 -0.39 8.75 0.63
C LEU A 138 0.89 8.44 1.42
N GLU A 139 1.10 9.08 2.58
CA GLU A 139 2.24 8.84 3.45
C GLU A 139 2.30 7.38 3.91
N GLN A 140 1.17 6.85 4.38
CA GLN A 140 1.05 5.45 4.80
C GLN A 140 1.28 4.49 3.62
N VAL A 141 0.72 4.78 2.44
CA VAL A 141 0.93 3.95 1.25
C VAL A 141 2.42 3.89 0.89
N ILE A 142 3.10 5.04 0.79
CA ILE A 142 4.52 5.11 0.47
C ILE A 142 5.36 4.40 1.53
N LEU A 143 5.03 4.58 2.82
CA LEU A 143 5.72 3.91 3.91
C LEU A 143 5.55 2.38 3.84
N THR A 144 4.33 1.89 3.62
CA THR A 144 4.06 0.44 3.43
C THR A 144 4.84 -0.13 2.26
N GLU A 145 4.82 0.53 1.09
CA GLU A 145 5.56 0.07 -0.10
C GLU A 145 7.08 0.09 0.12
N THR A 146 7.60 1.13 0.77
CA THR A 146 9.04 1.26 1.10
C THR A 146 9.49 0.15 2.03
N LEU A 147 8.72 -0.12 3.08
CA LEU A 147 9.05 -1.17 4.04
C LEU A 147 8.90 -2.56 3.44
N SER A 148 7.89 -2.78 2.60
CA SER A 148 7.69 -4.04 1.87
C SER A 148 8.90 -4.35 0.98
N PHE A 149 9.39 -3.35 0.25
CA PHE A 149 10.62 -3.47 -0.51
C PHE A 149 11.83 -3.75 0.38
N CYS A 150 11.95 -3.08 1.53
CA CYS A 150 13.05 -3.33 2.45
C CYS A 150 13.03 -4.75 3.02
N ILE A 151 11.86 -5.27 3.35
CA ILE A 151 11.68 -6.66 3.82
C ILE A 151 12.07 -7.65 2.71
N GLU A 152 11.66 -7.39 1.46
CA GLU A 152 12.07 -8.21 0.31
C GLU A 152 13.59 -8.27 0.10
N LYS A 153 14.32 -7.23 0.54
CA LYS A 153 15.79 -7.14 0.44
C LYS A 153 16.53 -7.53 1.72
N ASP A 154 15.87 -8.26 2.63
CA ASP A 154 16.41 -8.75 3.89
C ASP A 154 16.95 -7.65 4.82
N TYR A 155 16.32 -6.47 4.81
CA TYR A 155 16.54 -5.49 5.87
C TYR A 155 15.73 -5.88 7.11
N ASN A 156 16.27 -5.59 8.29
CA ASN A 156 15.74 -6.09 9.56
C ASN A 156 15.39 -4.98 10.55
N TYR A 157 15.98 -3.79 10.37
CA TYR A 157 15.75 -2.64 11.23
C TYR A 157 15.65 -1.37 10.39
N THR A 158 14.68 -0.52 10.73
CA THR A 158 14.44 0.74 10.01
C THR A 158 14.51 1.91 10.97
N ILE A 159 15.19 2.96 10.53
CA ILE A 159 15.27 4.24 11.21
C ILE A 159 14.61 5.27 10.30
N PHE A 160 13.81 6.16 10.85
CA PHE A 160 13.32 7.33 10.15
C PHE A 160 13.93 8.59 10.76
N ARG A 161 14.51 9.43 9.91
CA ARG A 161 14.98 10.77 10.26
C ARG A 161 14.83 11.67 9.04
N ASN A 162 14.10 12.76 9.19
CA ASN A 162 13.82 13.62 8.05
C ASN A 162 15.04 14.47 7.66
N ILE A 163 15.35 14.53 6.37
CA ILE A 163 16.41 15.38 5.81
C ILE A 163 15.99 16.84 5.68
N LEU A 164 14.68 17.11 5.64
CA LEU A 164 14.12 18.47 5.56
C LEU A 164 13.63 18.91 6.95
N ILE A 165 14.26 19.93 7.52
CA ILE A 165 13.95 20.39 8.89
C ILE A 165 12.58 21.10 8.94
N ASP A 166 12.24 21.87 7.91
CA ASP A 166 11.01 22.67 7.86
C ASP A 166 9.80 21.95 7.23
N TYR A 167 9.85 20.62 7.11
CA TYR A 167 8.74 19.83 6.56
C TYR A 167 7.73 19.48 7.67
N PRO A 168 6.42 19.62 7.45
CA PRO A 168 5.40 19.33 8.45
C PRO A 168 5.32 17.82 8.71
N LEU A 169 5.77 17.41 9.89
CA LEU A 169 5.85 16.00 10.27
C LEU A 169 4.64 15.49 11.05
N THR A 170 3.62 16.30 11.34
CA THR A 170 2.54 15.89 12.26
C THR A 170 1.78 14.64 11.78
N SER A 171 1.33 14.63 10.52
CA SER A 171 0.64 13.48 9.93
C SER A 171 1.59 12.28 9.77
N LEU A 172 2.81 12.54 9.33
CA LEU A 172 3.82 11.50 9.12
C LEU A 172 4.21 10.81 10.43
N ASN A 173 4.40 11.56 11.52
CA ASN A 173 4.70 11.03 12.84
C ASN A 173 3.56 10.15 13.36
N GLU A 174 2.30 10.57 13.17
CA GLU A 174 1.14 9.73 13.49
C GLU A 174 1.18 8.42 12.70
N ASN A 175 1.44 8.48 11.39
CA ASN A 175 1.55 7.30 10.53
C ASN A 175 2.70 6.36 10.95
N LEU A 176 3.86 6.91 11.31
CA LEU A 176 5.00 6.15 11.83
C LEU A 176 4.59 5.40 13.11
N GLU A 177 3.98 6.08 14.08
CA GLU A 177 3.51 5.45 15.32
C GLU A 177 2.44 4.38 15.08
N LEU A 178 1.51 4.62 14.16
CA LEU A 178 0.49 3.64 13.76
C LEU A 178 1.08 2.41 13.06
N MET A 179 2.28 2.53 12.48
CA MET A 179 3.01 1.43 11.86
C MET A 179 4.07 0.80 12.77
N GLY A 180 4.07 1.15 14.06
CA GLY A 180 4.91 0.51 15.09
C GLY A 180 6.25 1.18 15.33
N PHE A 181 6.54 2.30 14.65
CA PHE A 181 7.70 3.10 14.99
C PHE A 181 7.50 3.77 16.35
N TYR A 182 8.60 3.89 17.10
CA TYR A 182 8.62 4.68 18.31
C TYR A 182 9.73 5.73 18.22
N ARG A 183 9.47 6.87 18.85
CA ARG A 183 10.40 7.99 18.91
C ARG A 183 11.48 7.71 19.95
N LEU A 184 12.74 7.99 19.61
CA LEU A 184 13.84 7.97 20.58
C LEU A 184 13.72 9.16 21.55
N PRO A 185 13.75 8.94 22.87
CA PRO A 185 13.47 9.99 23.86
C PRO A 185 14.54 11.10 23.90
N PHE A 186 15.76 10.78 23.48
CA PHE A 186 16.91 11.70 23.41
C PHE A 186 17.10 12.32 22.01
N SER A 187 16.16 12.12 21.08
CA SER A 187 16.22 12.77 19.75
C SER A 187 15.80 14.24 19.81
N ASP A 188 16.25 15.02 18.82
CA ASP A 188 15.88 16.43 18.67
C ASP A 188 14.34 16.60 18.68
N LYS A 189 13.87 17.65 19.36
CA LYS A 189 12.45 18.01 19.40
C LYS A 189 11.93 18.36 18.01
N ASN A 190 12.75 19.06 17.21
CA ASN A 190 12.38 19.59 15.90
C ASN A 190 12.60 18.58 14.76
N ASN A 191 13.55 17.65 14.92
CA ASN A 191 13.78 16.57 13.95
C ASN A 191 13.88 15.21 14.68
N PRO A 192 12.74 14.65 15.10
CA PRO A 192 12.70 13.40 15.84
C PRO A 192 13.27 12.23 15.04
N VAL A 193 13.92 11.31 15.76
CA VAL A 193 14.34 10.03 15.19
C VAL A 193 13.39 8.95 15.66
N PHE A 194 12.85 8.21 14.70
CA PHE A 194 11.97 7.08 14.93
C PHE A 194 12.66 5.79 14.52
N VAL A 195 12.37 4.69 15.20
CA VAL A 195 12.95 3.38 14.89
C VAL A 195 11.91 2.27 14.99
N VAL A 196 12.13 1.18 14.25
CA VAL A 196 11.30 -0.03 14.29
C VAL A 196 12.06 -1.26 13.80
N GLY A 197 11.76 -2.43 14.37
CA GLY A 197 12.16 -3.71 13.81
C GLY A 197 11.24 -4.14 12.67
N ILE A 198 11.82 -4.51 11.53
CA ILE A 198 11.07 -4.99 10.36
C ILE A 198 11.29 -6.48 10.07
N SER A 199 12.07 -7.18 10.91
CA SER A 199 12.37 -8.60 10.74
C SER A 199 11.16 -9.53 10.95
N LYS A 200 10.18 -9.11 11.74
CA LYS A 200 8.95 -9.87 12.04
C LYS A 200 7.72 -8.97 11.87
N PRO A 201 7.34 -8.64 10.62
CA PRO A 201 6.24 -7.71 10.37
C PRO A 201 4.88 -8.33 10.73
N CYS A 202 3.99 -7.52 11.31
CA CYS A 202 2.57 -7.84 11.45
C CYS A 202 1.83 -7.27 10.24
N ILE A 203 1.24 -8.12 9.39
CA ILE A 203 0.56 -7.71 8.16
C ILE A 203 -0.95 -7.62 8.40
N ILE A 204 -1.55 -6.50 7.99
CA ILE A 204 -3.00 -6.28 8.09
C ILE A 204 -3.53 -5.84 6.73
N ASN A 205 -4.55 -6.54 6.24
CA ASN A 205 -5.28 -6.11 5.05
C ASN A 205 -6.43 -5.20 5.46
N LEU A 206 -6.43 -3.97 4.95
CA LEU A 206 -7.50 -3.00 5.14
C LEU A 206 -8.51 -3.16 3.99
N ASP A 207 -9.52 -4.01 4.20
CA ASP A 207 -10.50 -4.41 3.18
C ASP A 207 -11.95 -4.08 3.54
N THR A 208 -12.19 -3.30 4.60
CA THR A 208 -13.55 -3.02 5.12
C THR A 208 -14.48 -2.44 4.05
N GLU A 209 -13.97 -1.58 3.17
CA GLU A 209 -14.73 -0.96 2.08
C GLU A 209 -15.26 -1.97 1.06
N THR A 210 -14.62 -3.15 0.93
CA THR A 210 -15.09 -4.20 0.01
C THR A 210 -16.42 -4.82 0.43
N ILE A 211 -16.80 -4.66 1.70
CA ILE A 211 -18.03 -5.22 2.28
C ILE A 211 -19.16 -4.17 2.30
N ILE A 212 -18.82 -2.88 2.31
CA ILE A 212 -19.79 -1.79 2.35
C ILE A 212 -20.40 -1.61 0.96
N LYS A 213 -21.72 -1.76 0.85
CA LYS A 213 -22.44 -1.66 -0.42
C LYS A 213 -22.64 -0.20 -0.85
N GLU A 214 -22.78 0.02 -2.16
CA GLU A 214 -23.34 1.28 -2.70
C GLU A 214 -24.76 1.53 -2.13
N PRO A 215 -25.16 2.79 -1.88
CA PRO A 215 -24.35 4.02 -1.94
C PRO A 215 -23.55 4.30 -0.65
N PHE A 216 -23.64 3.42 0.35
CA PHE A 216 -23.02 3.62 1.67
C PHE A 216 -21.49 3.71 1.61
N CYS A 217 -20.84 3.00 0.69
CA CYS A 217 -19.40 3.09 0.48
C CYS A 217 -18.95 4.50 0.07
N GLN A 218 -19.83 5.30 -0.54
CA GLN A 218 -19.55 6.67 -0.97
C GLN A 218 -19.87 7.70 0.12
N ASN A 219 -20.60 7.32 1.17
CA ASN A 219 -21.03 8.23 2.22
C ASN A 219 -19.82 8.74 3.04
N LEU A 220 -19.66 10.06 3.12
CA LEU A 220 -18.53 10.71 3.81
C LEU A 220 -18.46 10.38 5.31
N TYR A 221 -19.59 10.21 6.00
CA TYR A 221 -19.61 9.86 7.42
C TYR A 221 -19.15 8.42 7.65
N ILE A 222 -19.53 7.51 6.76
CA ILE A 222 -19.09 6.12 6.79
C ILE A 222 -17.59 6.04 6.49
N LYS A 223 -17.10 6.71 5.45
CA LYS A 223 -15.66 6.79 5.14
C LYS A 223 -14.85 7.33 6.33
N LYS A 224 -15.28 8.44 6.94
CA LYS A 224 -14.64 8.99 8.15
C LYS A 224 -14.62 7.98 9.29
N SER A 225 -15.71 7.26 9.51
CA SER A 225 -15.81 6.23 10.56
C SER A 225 -14.87 5.06 10.30
N VAL A 226 -14.73 4.63 9.04
CA VAL A 226 -13.76 3.61 8.62
C VAL A 226 -12.33 4.08 8.88
N ILE A 227 -11.96 5.30 8.49
CA ILE A 227 -10.62 5.87 8.72
C ILE A 227 -10.27 5.91 10.22
N ILE A 228 -11.20 6.41 11.06
CA ILE A 228 -10.99 6.47 12.51
C ILE A 228 -10.83 5.07 13.10
N SER A 229 -11.66 4.12 12.66
CA SER A 229 -11.60 2.73 13.13
C SER A 229 -10.30 2.05 12.72
N ARG A 230 -9.80 2.30 11.52
CA ARG A 230 -8.49 1.83 11.05
C ARG A 230 -7.36 2.32 11.92
N LYS A 231 -7.31 3.62 12.24
CA LYS A 231 -6.28 4.17 13.13
C LYS A 231 -6.31 3.49 14.52
N ARG A 232 -7.50 3.30 15.10
CA ARG A 232 -7.65 2.59 16.38
C ARG A 232 -7.19 1.13 16.30
N LEU A 233 -7.52 0.45 15.20
CA LEU A 233 -7.10 -0.93 14.96
C LEU A 233 -5.57 -1.02 14.88
N LEU A 234 -4.94 -0.17 14.07
CA LEU A 234 -3.48 -0.12 13.93
C LEU A 234 -2.81 0.17 15.27
N LYS A 235 -3.30 1.15 16.04
CA LYS A 235 -2.79 1.44 17.39
C LYS A 235 -2.90 0.24 18.34
N SER A 236 -3.97 -0.55 18.22
CA SER A 236 -4.13 -1.77 19.02
C SER A 236 -3.08 -2.81 18.64
N PHE A 237 -2.85 -3.02 17.33
CA PHE A 237 -1.82 -3.95 16.85
C PHE A 237 -0.41 -3.53 17.26
N THR A 238 -0.06 -2.25 17.19
CA THR A 238 1.26 -1.79 17.65
C THR A 238 1.46 -1.96 19.16
N THR A 239 0.37 -2.00 19.93
CA THR A 239 0.41 -2.33 21.36
C THR A 239 0.64 -3.84 21.59
N PHE A 240 0.01 -4.70 20.79
CA PHE A 240 0.18 -6.17 20.90
C PHE A 240 1.52 -6.67 20.36
N TYR A 241 2.13 -5.96 19.41
CA TYR A 241 3.39 -6.31 18.77
C TYR A 241 4.45 -5.20 18.94
N PRO A 242 4.86 -4.89 20.18
CA PRO A 242 5.79 -3.80 20.43
C PRO A 242 7.14 -4.02 19.72
N GLY A 243 7.74 -2.92 19.23
CA GLY A 243 9.04 -2.92 18.56
C GLY A 243 9.05 -3.54 17.16
N ASN A 244 7.94 -4.10 16.70
CA ASN A 244 7.81 -4.68 15.36
C ASN A 244 6.89 -3.83 14.50
N VAL A 245 7.20 -3.79 13.21
CA VAL A 245 6.42 -3.02 12.24
C VAL A 245 5.04 -3.64 12.02
N VAL A 246 4.03 -2.78 11.92
CA VAL A 246 2.68 -3.13 11.48
C VAL A 246 2.49 -2.58 10.07
N LEU A 247 2.22 -3.46 9.11
CA LEU A 247 2.08 -3.13 7.69
C LEU A 247 0.62 -3.18 7.25
N PRO A 248 -0.05 -2.02 7.14
CA PRO A 248 -1.37 -1.92 6.55
C PRO A 248 -1.27 -1.97 5.03
N PHE A 249 -1.88 -2.98 4.42
CA PHE A 249 -2.06 -3.05 2.97
C PHE A 249 -3.47 -2.62 2.58
N ASN A 250 -3.55 -1.76 1.57
CA ASN A 250 -4.81 -1.42 0.92
C ASN A 250 -5.15 -2.52 -0.10
N ILE A 251 -6.33 -3.13 0.05
CA ILE A 251 -6.78 -4.22 -0.82
C ILE A 251 -6.91 -3.79 -2.29
N ASP A 252 -7.23 -2.52 -2.56
CA ASP A 252 -7.30 -2.00 -3.92
C ASP A 252 -5.92 -1.98 -4.58
N LEU A 253 -4.88 -1.59 -3.84
CA LEU A 253 -3.50 -1.62 -4.32
C LEU A 253 -3.02 -3.06 -4.54
N ILE A 254 -3.34 -3.98 -3.63
CA ILE A 254 -3.06 -5.41 -3.80
C ILE A 254 -3.72 -5.91 -5.10
N ASN A 255 -5.01 -5.66 -5.28
CA ASN A 255 -5.76 -6.08 -6.45
C ASN A 255 -5.19 -5.47 -7.74
N GLN A 256 -4.77 -4.20 -7.74
CA GLN A 256 -4.09 -3.58 -8.89
C GLN A 256 -2.78 -4.28 -9.21
N THR A 257 -1.95 -4.58 -8.22
CA THR A 257 -0.68 -5.31 -8.42
C THR A 257 -0.91 -6.71 -8.97
N ILE A 258 -1.93 -7.42 -8.48
CA ILE A 258 -2.33 -8.73 -9.01
C ILE A 258 -2.78 -8.60 -10.47
N VAL A 259 -3.62 -7.61 -10.79
CA VAL A 259 -4.06 -7.33 -12.17
C VAL A 259 -2.87 -7.04 -13.10
N LYS A 260 -1.90 -6.23 -12.69
CA LYS A 260 -0.66 -5.99 -13.46
C LYS A 260 0.06 -7.30 -13.79
N LYS A 261 0.19 -8.19 -12.78
CA LYS A 261 0.85 -9.49 -12.96
C LYS A 261 0.09 -10.40 -13.92
N ILE A 262 -1.24 -10.47 -13.79
CA ILE A 262 -2.09 -11.27 -14.69
C ILE A 262 -1.99 -10.76 -16.12
N CYS A 263 -2.15 -9.45 -16.33
CA CYS A 263 -2.04 -8.84 -17.67
C CYS A 263 -0.66 -9.08 -18.29
N LYS A 264 0.43 -8.99 -17.50
CA LYS A 264 1.79 -9.30 -17.97
C LYS A 264 1.96 -10.77 -18.36
N ILE A 265 1.42 -11.70 -17.57
CA ILE A 265 1.48 -13.15 -17.87
C ILE A 265 0.67 -13.48 -19.13
N ASN A 266 -0.48 -12.80 -19.32
CA ASN A 266 -1.38 -13.03 -20.44
C ASN A 266 -1.02 -12.21 -21.70
N ASP A 267 0.08 -11.46 -21.67
CA ASP A 267 0.56 -10.56 -22.73
C ASP A 267 -0.50 -9.57 -23.25
N VAL A 268 -1.22 -8.93 -22.31
CA VAL A 268 -2.27 -7.94 -22.62
C VAL A 268 -2.08 -6.63 -21.86
N SER A 269 -2.65 -5.56 -22.41
CA SER A 269 -2.65 -4.24 -21.75
C SER A 269 -3.46 -4.27 -20.45
N THR A 270 -3.00 -3.51 -19.45
CA THR A 270 -3.74 -3.22 -18.21
C THR A 270 -4.85 -2.18 -18.43
N THR A 271 -4.92 -1.56 -19.59
CA THR A 271 -6.01 -0.67 -20.01
C THR A 271 -6.94 -1.39 -21.00
N PRO A 272 -8.27 -1.32 -20.82
CA PRO A 272 -9.22 -1.93 -21.75
C PRO A 272 -9.02 -1.42 -23.18
N LEU A 273 -8.88 -2.34 -24.14
CA LEU A 273 -8.73 -2.01 -25.55
C LEU A 273 -10.08 -1.85 -26.24
N ILE A 274 -10.15 -0.96 -27.23
CA ILE A 274 -11.29 -0.76 -28.13
C ILE A 274 -10.76 -0.82 -29.58
N PRO A 275 -11.08 -1.86 -30.38
CA PRO A 275 -11.90 -3.03 -30.04
C PRO A 275 -11.20 -3.94 -29.01
N ARG A 276 -12.01 -4.69 -28.25
CA ARG A 276 -11.52 -5.56 -27.18
C ARG A 276 -10.74 -6.74 -27.76
N ALA A 277 -9.44 -6.80 -27.48
CA ALA A 277 -8.61 -7.98 -27.71
C ALA A 277 -8.40 -8.73 -26.39
N LEU A 278 -8.60 -10.04 -26.39
CA LEU A 278 -8.46 -10.89 -25.21
C LEU A 278 -7.13 -11.65 -25.24
N GLY A 279 -6.54 -11.85 -24.06
CA GLY A 279 -5.38 -12.71 -23.89
C GLY A 279 -5.73 -14.20 -24.04
N ARG A 280 -4.69 -15.03 -24.09
CA ARG A 280 -4.79 -16.48 -24.37
C ARG A 280 -5.32 -17.30 -23.20
N SER A 281 -5.08 -16.84 -21.97
CA SER A 281 -5.46 -17.54 -20.74
C SER A 281 -6.66 -16.90 -20.06
N ILE A 282 -7.40 -17.72 -19.32
CA ILE A 282 -8.53 -17.30 -18.49
C ILE A 282 -8.05 -16.94 -17.08
N CYS A 283 -8.57 -15.85 -16.51
CA CYS A 283 -8.39 -15.53 -15.11
C CYS A 283 -9.53 -16.13 -14.28
N VAL A 284 -9.20 -17.02 -13.36
CA VAL A 284 -10.15 -17.67 -12.45
C VAL A 284 -9.90 -17.21 -11.01
N PRO A 285 -10.44 -16.05 -10.59
CA PRO A 285 -10.30 -15.61 -9.21
C PRO A 285 -11.18 -16.47 -8.29
N PHE A 286 -10.66 -16.80 -7.11
CA PHE A 286 -11.38 -17.53 -6.06
C PHE A 286 -11.25 -16.80 -4.71
N GLY A 287 -12.22 -17.00 -3.83
CA GLY A 287 -12.28 -16.30 -2.54
C GLY A 287 -12.50 -14.78 -2.67
N LYS A 288 -11.76 -14.00 -1.86
CA LYS A 288 -11.88 -12.54 -1.76
C LYS A 288 -10.99 -11.75 -2.72
N ILE A 289 -9.95 -12.38 -3.28
CA ILE A 289 -9.04 -11.72 -4.22
C ILE A 289 -9.78 -11.45 -5.53
N LEU A 290 -9.69 -10.22 -6.04
CA LEU A 290 -10.40 -9.77 -7.25
C LEU A 290 -11.93 -10.02 -7.18
N HIS A 291 -12.51 -10.08 -5.98
CA HIS A 291 -13.92 -10.37 -5.81
C HIS A 291 -14.79 -9.31 -6.51
N LYS A 292 -15.73 -9.74 -7.35
CA LYS A 292 -16.58 -8.88 -8.22
C LYS A 292 -15.82 -8.01 -9.25
N MET A 293 -14.53 -8.25 -9.44
CA MET A 293 -13.71 -7.50 -10.38
C MET A 293 -13.54 -8.25 -11.70
N VAL A 294 -13.35 -7.51 -12.78
CA VAL A 294 -13.01 -8.05 -14.10
C VAL A 294 -11.60 -7.59 -14.46
N VAL A 295 -10.74 -8.54 -14.85
CA VAL A 295 -9.39 -8.24 -15.31
C VAL A 295 -9.47 -7.68 -16.75
N PRO A 296 -8.83 -6.53 -17.05
CA PRO A 296 -8.79 -5.97 -18.39
C PRO A 296 -8.26 -6.97 -19.43
N ASN A 297 -8.86 -6.95 -20.63
CA ASN A 297 -8.43 -7.75 -21.79
C ASN A 297 -8.24 -9.25 -21.49
N THR A 298 -8.92 -9.78 -20.47
CA THR A 298 -8.80 -11.18 -20.04
C THR A 298 -10.18 -11.75 -19.78
N VAL A 299 -10.44 -12.99 -20.20
CA VAL A 299 -11.67 -13.69 -19.81
C VAL A 299 -11.61 -13.91 -18.30
N THR A 300 -12.59 -13.43 -17.54
CA THR A 300 -12.58 -13.51 -16.07
C THR A 300 -13.81 -14.24 -15.55
N LYS A 301 -13.63 -15.46 -15.02
CA LYS A 301 -14.72 -16.27 -14.45
C LYS A 301 -14.38 -16.66 -13.02
N SER A 302 -15.14 -16.16 -12.06
CA SER A 302 -14.87 -16.42 -10.64
C SER A 302 -15.32 -17.83 -10.25
N LEU A 303 -14.51 -18.47 -9.41
CA LEU A 303 -14.89 -19.69 -8.69
C LEU A 303 -15.42 -19.29 -7.31
N HIS A 304 -16.70 -19.58 -7.06
CA HIS A 304 -17.41 -19.20 -5.86
C HIS A 304 -17.24 -20.28 -4.77
N THR A 305 -16.19 -20.09 -3.99
CA THR A 305 -15.77 -20.98 -2.89
C THR A 305 -16.05 -20.33 -1.53
N GLU A 306 -16.31 -21.13 -0.50
CA GLU A 306 -16.36 -20.70 0.90
C GLU A 306 -15.56 -21.66 1.81
N LYS A 307 -14.98 -21.12 2.88
CA LYS A 307 -14.29 -21.92 3.90
C LYS A 307 -15.31 -22.35 4.96
N ILE A 308 -15.66 -23.63 4.97
CA ILE A 308 -16.63 -24.21 5.92
C ILE A 308 -15.84 -24.82 7.06
N PHE A 309 -15.98 -24.25 8.26
CA PHE A 309 -15.32 -24.78 9.46
C PHE A 309 -16.16 -25.87 10.09
N ALA A 310 -15.50 -26.91 10.60
CA ALA A 310 -16.15 -27.87 11.48
C ALA A 310 -16.65 -27.18 12.76
N SER A 311 -17.63 -27.78 13.42
CA SER A 311 -18.24 -27.21 14.64
C SER A 311 -17.23 -26.96 15.77
N ASP A 312 -16.10 -27.67 15.76
CA ASP A 312 -15.01 -27.53 16.74
C ASP A 312 -13.95 -26.48 16.36
N MET A 313 -14.07 -25.86 15.17
CA MET A 313 -13.14 -24.89 14.58
C MET A 313 -11.70 -25.42 14.37
N LYS A 314 -11.46 -26.74 14.50
CA LYS A 314 -10.13 -27.34 14.35
C LYS A 314 -9.81 -27.74 12.91
N SER A 315 -10.83 -28.00 12.12
CA SER A 315 -10.71 -28.35 10.71
C SER A 315 -11.63 -27.51 9.84
N PHE A 316 -11.34 -27.49 8.54
CA PHE A 316 -12.15 -26.81 7.56
C PHE A 316 -12.12 -27.55 6.22
N GLU A 317 -13.16 -27.37 5.43
CA GLU A 317 -13.24 -27.77 4.03
C GLU A 317 -13.51 -26.55 3.14
N ILE A 318 -13.19 -26.67 1.84
CA ILE A 318 -13.55 -25.66 0.84
C ILE A 318 -14.78 -26.16 0.09
N GLY A 319 -15.91 -25.50 0.33
CA GLY A 319 -17.18 -25.82 -0.31
C GLY A 319 -17.60 -24.78 -1.33
N ALA A 320 -18.73 -25.03 -1.99
CA ALA A 320 -19.40 -24.02 -2.81
C ALA A 320 -19.96 -22.90 -1.91
N PHE A 321 -19.85 -21.66 -2.35
CA PHE A 321 -20.51 -20.54 -1.67
C PHE A 321 -22.03 -20.75 -1.60
N PRO A 322 -22.72 -20.38 -0.51
CA PRO A 322 -24.16 -20.60 -0.38
C PRO A 322 -24.96 -20.08 -1.59
N ASN A 323 -25.88 -20.90 -2.10
CA ASN A 323 -26.71 -20.65 -3.28
C ASN A 323 -25.96 -20.64 -4.64
N TYR A 324 -24.70 -21.10 -4.69
CA TYR A 324 -23.99 -21.35 -5.95
C TYR A 324 -23.99 -22.85 -6.31
N MET A 325 -23.66 -23.14 -7.59
CA MET A 325 -23.45 -24.51 -8.08
C MET A 325 -22.31 -25.21 -7.33
N SER A 326 -22.33 -26.55 -7.33
CA SER A 326 -21.20 -27.35 -6.83
C SER A 326 -19.89 -26.92 -7.48
N LEU A 327 -18.77 -27.04 -6.75
CA LEU A 327 -17.46 -26.68 -7.28
C LEU A 327 -17.14 -27.44 -8.57
N GLU A 328 -17.53 -28.73 -8.65
CA GLU A 328 -17.39 -29.54 -9.85
C GLU A 328 -18.11 -28.91 -11.07
N ASN A 329 -19.37 -28.48 -10.90
CA ASN A 329 -20.11 -27.85 -11.99
C ASN A 329 -19.55 -26.48 -12.35
N GLN A 330 -19.06 -25.71 -11.38
CA GLN A 330 -18.37 -24.45 -11.66
C GLN A 330 -17.09 -24.68 -12.48
N VAL A 331 -16.31 -25.71 -12.16
CA VAL A 331 -15.11 -26.10 -12.91
C VAL A 331 -15.46 -26.56 -14.33
N LYS A 332 -16.52 -27.35 -14.53
CA LYS A 332 -17.00 -27.73 -15.87
C LYS A 332 -17.33 -26.50 -16.73
N ILE A 333 -17.96 -25.48 -16.14
CA ILE A 333 -18.27 -24.21 -16.82
C ILE A 333 -17.00 -23.41 -17.15
N ILE A 334 -16.00 -23.42 -16.27
CA ILE A 334 -14.71 -22.78 -16.55
C ILE A 334 -13.98 -23.51 -17.68
N HIS A 335 -13.99 -24.84 -17.66
CA HIS A 335 -13.38 -25.67 -18.69
C HIS A 335 -14.03 -25.50 -20.07
N SER A 336 -15.33 -25.21 -20.14
CA SER A 336 -16.02 -24.98 -21.42
C SER A 336 -15.59 -23.72 -22.17
N PHE A 337 -14.78 -22.84 -21.55
CA PHE A 337 -14.15 -21.73 -22.27
C PHE A 337 -13.00 -22.18 -23.17
N ASP A 338 -12.51 -23.42 -23.02
CA ASP A 338 -11.40 -23.99 -23.80
C ASP A 338 -10.14 -23.09 -23.80
N MET A 339 -9.83 -22.55 -22.62
CA MET A 339 -8.70 -21.67 -22.38
C MET A 339 -7.85 -22.19 -21.21
N PRO A 340 -6.51 -22.07 -21.29
CA PRO A 340 -5.60 -22.41 -20.21
C PRO A 340 -5.70 -21.46 -19.01
#